data_AF-A0AAJ1JK16-F1
#
_entry.id   AF-A0AAJ1JK16-F1
#
_cell.length_a   1.000
_cell.length_b   1.000
_cell.length_c   1.000
_cell.angle_alpha   90.00
_cell.angle_beta   90.00
_cell.angle_gamma   90.00
#
_symmetry.space_group_name_H-M   'P 1'
#
loop_
_entity.id
_entity.type
_entity.pdbx_description
1 polymer ?
#
loop_
_entity_poly.entity_id
_entity_poly.type
_entity_poly.pdbx_seq_one_letter_code
_entity_poly.pdbx_strand_id
1 'polypeptide(L)'
;SYGAIWVNPPYSEIQPWVNKAAEQCKKQLQPIVMLVPADTSVGWFNSALETVDEVRLITGGRISFINAGTNKPVNGNNKGSMLLIWRPYIKPRKIISTVDRDELINIGNQILNEWKIA
;
A
#
# COMPACT_ATOMS: atom_id res chain seq x y z
N SER A 1 13.63 2.59 13.29
CA SER A 1 13.55 3.47 12.10
C SER A 1 12.41 4.46 12.30
N TYR A 2 12.43 5.62 11.64
CA TYR A 2 11.39 6.66 11.80
C TYR A 2 10.31 6.65 10.69
N GLY A 3 10.46 5.79 9.67
CA GLY A 3 9.52 5.69 8.56
C GLY A 3 8.46 4.61 8.73
N ALA A 4 7.45 4.63 7.87
CA ALA A 4 6.48 3.55 7.75
C ALA A 4 7.13 2.28 7.18
N ILE A 5 6.65 1.11 7.60
CA ILE A 5 7.01 -0.16 7.00
C ILE A 5 6.21 -0.31 5.70
N TRP A 6 6.91 -0.44 4.57
CA TRP A 6 6.31 -0.67 3.27
C TRP A 6 6.13 -2.17 3.00
N VAL A 7 4.97 -2.57 2.47
CA VAL A 7 4.67 -3.95 2.11
C VAL A 7 4.06 -4.01 0.71
N ASN A 8 4.69 -4.77 -0.18
CA ASN A 8 4.13 -5.15 -1.47
C ASN A 8 4.04 -6.68 -1.50
N PRO A 9 2.96 -7.27 -0.97
CA PRO A 9 2.87 -8.72 -0.78
C PRO A 9 2.70 -9.44 -2.12
N PRO A 10 2.98 -10.75 -2.19
CA PRO A 10 2.54 -11.57 -3.32
C PRO A 10 1.02 -11.52 -3.46
N TYR A 11 0.53 -11.11 -4.62
CA TYR A 11 -0.92 -10.94 -4.87
C TYR A 11 -1.69 -12.26 -4.95
N SER A 12 -1.01 -13.40 -5.06
CA SER A 12 -1.63 -14.72 -5.00
C SER A 12 -2.16 -15.06 -3.61
N GLU A 13 -1.55 -14.53 -2.54
CA GLU A 13 -1.82 -14.93 -1.15
C GLU A 13 -1.68 -13.74 -0.20
N ILE A 14 -2.66 -12.82 -0.21
CA ILE A 14 -2.62 -11.54 0.52
C ILE A 14 -2.99 -11.69 2.01
N GLN A 15 -3.90 -12.61 2.35
CA GLN A 15 -4.46 -12.73 3.71
C GLN A 15 -3.40 -12.86 4.82
N PRO A 16 -2.36 -13.71 4.71
CA PRO A 16 -1.35 -13.82 5.76
C PRO A 16 -0.61 -12.49 6.01
N TRP A 17 -0.43 -11.68 4.96
CA TRP A 17 0.23 -10.39 5.05
C TRP A 17 -0.63 -9.34 5.73
N VAL A 18 -1.94 -9.33 5.48
CA VAL A 18 -2.90 -8.47 6.19
C VAL A 18 -2.84 -8.75 7.69
N ASN A 19 -2.90 -10.03 8.07
CA ASN A 19 -2.81 -10.44 9.47
C ASN A 19 -1.47 -10.01 10.08
N LYS A 20 -0.37 -10.20 9.34
CA LYS A 20 0.96 -9.82 9.79
C LYS A 20 1.13 -8.31 9.95
N ALA A 21 0.57 -7.52 9.05
CA ALA A 21 0.61 -6.07 9.12
C ALA A 21 -0.16 -5.55 10.35
N ALA A 22 -1.37 -6.06 10.59
CA ALA A 22 -2.14 -5.69 11.77
C ALA A 22 -1.42 -6.06 13.09
N GLU A 23 -0.79 -7.23 13.14
CA GLU A 23 0.01 -7.68 14.28
C GLU A 23 1.25 -6.77 14.49
N GLN A 24 2.04 -6.56 13.45
CA GLN A 24 3.31 -5.84 13.55
C GLN A 24 3.12 -4.34 13.76
N CYS A 25 2.07 -3.71 13.23
CA CYS A 25 1.80 -2.31 13.50
C CYS A 25 1.64 -2.06 15.02
N LYS A 26 0.94 -2.95 15.72
CA LYS A 26 0.78 -2.88 17.18
C LYS A 26 2.04 -3.23 17.94
N LYS A 27 2.75 -4.29 17.52
CA LYS A 27 3.96 -4.78 18.23
C LYS A 27 5.14 -3.83 18.09
N GLN A 28 5.37 -3.32 16.88
CA GLN A 28 6.49 -2.42 16.59
C GLN A 28 6.16 -0.97 16.89
N LEU A 29 4.89 -0.65 17.11
CA LEU A 29 4.37 0.71 17.23
C LEU A 29 4.81 1.58 16.05
N GLN A 30 4.76 1.02 14.84
CA GLN A 30 5.14 1.68 13.60
C GLN A 30 4.00 1.63 12.57
N PRO A 31 3.83 2.69 11.75
CA PRO A 31 2.89 2.64 10.65
C PRO A 31 3.27 1.57 9.64
N ILE A 32 2.26 0.92 9.06
CA ILE A 32 2.45 -0.04 7.97
C ILE A 32 1.59 0.40 6.80
N VAL A 33 2.19 0.45 5.61
CA VAL A 33 1.52 0.78 4.35
C VAL A 33 1.68 -0.42 3.42
N MET A 34 0.56 -0.98 3.00
CA MET A 34 0.53 -2.14 2.11
C MET A 34 -0.14 -1.81 0.78
N LEU A 35 0.54 -2.09 -0.32
CA LEU A 35 -0.01 -1.98 -1.68
C LEU A 35 -0.71 -3.28 -2.07
N VAL A 36 -1.98 -3.20 -2.45
CA VAL A 36 -2.78 -4.37 -2.88
C VAL A 36 -3.65 -4.02 -4.09
N PRO A 37 -4.19 -5.01 -4.82
CA PRO A 37 -5.22 -4.77 -5.83
C PRO A 37 -6.44 -4.07 -5.23
N ALA A 38 -7.11 -3.23 -6.01
CA ALA A 38 -8.36 -2.61 -5.63
C ALA A 38 -9.54 -3.59 -5.72
N ASP A 39 -9.50 -4.67 -4.94
CA ASP A 39 -10.54 -5.70 -4.88
C ASP A 39 -11.27 -5.63 -3.54
N THR A 40 -12.46 -5.04 -3.53
CA THR A 40 -13.23 -4.82 -2.29
C THR A 40 -14.20 -5.97 -1.99
N SER A 41 -14.27 -6.96 -2.87
CA SER A 41 -15.26 -8.06 -2.80
C SER A 41 -14.73 -9.34 -2.14
N VAL A 42 -13.45 -9.34 -1.77
CA VAL A 42 -12.69 -10.53 -1.35
C VAL A 42 -12.48 -10.58 0.16
N GLY A 43 -12.27 -11.80 0.68
CA GLY A 43 -12.17 -12.05 2.12
C GLY A 43 -11.08 -11.26 2.84
N TRP A 44 -9.89 -11.15 2.24
CA TRP A 44 -8.78 -10.40 2.84
C TRP A 44 -9.06 -8.91 2.98
N PHE A 45 -9.89 -8.34 2.09
CA PHE A 45 -10.28 -6.95 2.21
C PHE A 45 -11.20 -6.75 3.40
N ASN A 46 -12.18 -7.64 3.57
CA ASN A 46 -13.05 -7.62 4.74
C ASN A 46 -12.27 -7.79 6.06
N SER A 47 -11.30 -8.72 6.11
CA SER A 47 -10.41 -8.85 7.27
C SER A 47 -9.55 -7.61 7.52
N ALA A 48 -9.07 -6.94 6.46
CA ALA A 48 -8.31 -5.70 6.62
C ALA A 48 -9.15 -4.61 7.29
N LEU A 49 -10.42 -4.45 6.90
CA LEU A 49 -11.34 -3.44 7.47
C LEU A 49 -11.60 -3.61 8.97
N GLU A 50 -11.31 -4.77 9.56
CA GLU A 50 -11.41 -4.97 11.00
C GLU A 50 -10.37 -4.13 11.76
N THR A 51 -9.21 -3.88 11.16
CA THR A 51 -8.03 -3.35 11.86
C THR A 51 -7.37 -2.15 11.19
N VAL A 52 -7.59 -1.95 9.88
CA VAL A 52 -6.98 -0.86 9.11
C VAL A 52 -7.55 0.48 9.55
N ASP A 53 -6.69 1.49 9.59
CA ASP A 53 -7.13 2.84 9.88
C ASP A 53 -7.69 3.53 8.64
N GLU A 54 -7.02 3.36 7.51
CA GLU A 54 -7.39 3.98 6.24
C GLU A 54 -7.15 3.03 5.07
N VAL A 55 -8.14 2.94 4.18
CA VAL A 55 -7.99 2.41 2.83
C VAL A 55 -7.90 3.60 1.89
N ARG A 56 -6.83 3.70 1.13
CA ARG A 56 -6.63 4.78 0.16
C ARG A 56 -6.62 4.24 -1.25
N LEU A 57 -7.70 4.46 -1.99
CA LEU A 57 -7.81 4.06 -3.39
C LEU A 57 -6.93 4.95 -4.26
N ILE A 58 -6.20 4.33 -5.20
CA ILE A 58 -5.38 5.06 -6.16
C ILE A 58 -6.21 5.30 -7.42
N THR A 59 -6.46 6.56 -7.73
CA THR A 59 -7.23 7.04 -8.87
C THR A 59 -6.30 7.60 -9.95
N GLY A 60 -6.84 8.12 -11.05
CA GLY A 60 -6.03 8.70 -12.15
C GLY A 60 -5.39 7.65 -13.08
N GLY A 61 -5.30 6.39 -12.67
CA GLY A 61 -5.00 5.24 -13.52
C GLY A 61 -4.26 4.12 -12.77
N ARG A 62 -3.71 3.15 -13.50
CA ARG A 62 -3.05 1.96 -12.92
C ARG A 62 -1.57 2.18 -12.63
N ILE A 63 -1.08 1.55 -11.57
CA ILE A 63 0.36 1.43 -11.30
C ILE A 63 0.92 0.27 -12.14
N SER A 64 1.91 0.58 -12.96
CA SER A 64 2.67 -0.40 -13.74
C SER A 64 3.82 -0.93 -12.90
N PHE A 65 3.89 -2.25 -12.72
CA PHE A 65 5.01 -2.89 -12.03
C PHE A 65 6.17 -3.11 -12.99
N ILE A 66 7.39 -2.86 -12.50
CA ILE A 66 8.62 -3.18 -13.21
C ILE A 66 9.10 -4.54 -12.71
N ASN A 67 9.38 -5.45 -13.63
CA ASN A 67 10.00 -6.73 -13.29
C ASN A 67 11.46 -6.48 -12.88
N ALA A 68 11.85 -6.87 -11.67
CA ALA A 68 13.20 -6.62 -11.16
C ALA A 68 14.31 -7.36 -11.93
N GLY A 69 14.01 -8.51 -12.55
CA GLY A 69 14.98 -9.29 -13.31
C GLY A 69 15.17 -8.78 -14.75
N THR A 70 14.10 -8.28 -15.38
CA THR A 70 14.14 -7.84 -16.78
C THR A 70 14.14 -6.33 -16.97
N ASN A 71 13.89 -5.55 -15.90
CA ASN A 71 13.64 -4.11 -15.92
C ASN A 71 12.55 -3.66 -16.90
N LYS A 72 11.67 -4.57 -17.32
CA LYS A 72 10.55 -4.27 -18.21
C LYS A 72 9.24 -4.19 -17.42
N PRO A 73 8.28 -3.36 -17.87
CA PRO A 73 6.93 -3.39 -17.33
C PRO A 73 6.33 -4.79 -17.44
N VAL A 74 5.66 -5.23 -16.38
CA VAL A 74 4.87 -6.46 -16.41
C VAL A 74 3.52 -6.13 -17.04
N ASN A 75 3.22 -6.81 -18.14
CA ASN A 75 1.88 -6.77 -18.74
C ASN A 75 0.92 -7.66 -17.91
N GLY A 76 -0.32 -7.21 -17.73
CA GLY A 76 -1.37 -8.01 -17.10
C GLY A 76 -1.90 -7.52 -15.76
N ASN A 77 -1.40 -6.41 -15.19
CA ASN A 77 -2.09 -5.76 -14.07
C ASN A 77 -3.35 -5.04 -14.56
N ASN A 78 -4.47 -5.76 -14.60
CA ASN A 78 -5.75 -5.25 -15.06
C ASN A 78 -6.61 -4.63 -13.96
N LYS A 79 -6.16 -4.69 -12.70
CA LYS A 79 -6.88 -4.12 -11.55
C LYS A 79 -6.32 -2.74 -11.18
N GLY A 80 -7.18 -1.92 -10.58
CA GLY A 80 -6.73 -0.74 -9.84
C GLY A 80 -5.88 -1.16 -8.63
N SER A 81 -5.34 -0.18 -7.92
CA SER A 81 -4.56 -0.42 -6.70
C SER A 81 -5.09 0.41 -5.55
N MET A 82 -4.86 -0.07 -4.34
CA MET A 82 -5.17 0.67 -3.11
C MET A 82 -4.04 0.48 -2.10
N LEU A 83 -3.98 1.41 -1.14
CA LEU A 83 -3.13 1.28 0.04
C LEU A 83 -3.98 0.91 1.24
N LEU A 84 -3.56 -0.11 1.98
CA LEU A 84 -4.03 -0.38 3.34
C LEU A 84 -3.05 0.26 4.31
N ILE A 85 -3.53 1.17 5.14
CA ILE A 85 -2.70 1.98 6.03
C ILE A 85 -3.10 1.69 7.48
N TRP A 86 -2.19 1.08 8.23
CA TRP A 86 -2.26 0.98 9.68
C TRP A 86 -1.39 2.06 10.31
N ARG A 87 -1.93 2.76 11.30
CA ARG A 87 -1.15 3.72 12.11
C ARG A 87 -1.19 3.27 13.56
N PRO A 88 -0.04 3.27 14.26
CA PRO A 88 0.00 3.00 15.69
C PRO A 88 -0.66 4.17 16.43
N TYR A 89 -1.12 3.90 17.66
CA TYR A 89 -1.64 4.91 18.60
C TYR A 89 -3.00 5.55 18.29
N ILE A 90 -3.71 5.09 17.26
CA ILE A 90 -5.06 5.55 16.98
C ILE A 90 -6.05 4.40 17.01
N LYS A 91 -7.29 4.71 17.39
CA LYS A 91 -8.41 3.81 17.15
C LYS A 91 -8.65 3.78 15.63
N PRO A 92 -8.62 2.59 14.98
CA PRO A 92 -8.80 2.51 13.54
C PRO A 92 -10.09 3.21 13.09
N ARG A 93 -9.97 4.21 12.22
CA ARG A 93 -11.10 5.03 11.75
C ARG A 93 -11.89 4.34 10.63
N LYS A 94 -11.25 3.39 9.93
CA LYS A 94 -11.81 2.64 8.80
C LYS A 94 -12.27 3.56 7.67
N ILE A 95 -11.53 4.64 7.44
CA ILE A 95 -11.87 5.62 6.40
C ILE A 95 -11.45 5.09 5.05
N ILE A 96 -12.29 5.33 4.03
CA ILE A 96 -11.94 5.13 2.64
C ILE A 96 -11.69 6.50 2.03
N SER A 97 -10.49 6.71 1.49
CA SER A 97 -10.05 7.94 0.84
C SER A 97 -9.54 7.65 -0.57
N THR A 98 -9.18 8.70 -1.31
CA THR A 98 -8.60 8.58 -2.65
C THR A 98 -7.32 9.40 -2.75
N VAL A 99 -6.43 9.03 -3.66
CA VAL A 99 -5.27 9.81 -4.07
C VAL A 99 -5.02 9.61 -5.55
N ASP A 100 -4.65 10.67 -6.26
CA ASP A 100 -4.31 10.57 -7.67
C ASP A 100 -2.94 9.89 -7.85
N ARG A 101 -2.85 8.98 -8.84
CA ARG A 101 -1.61 8.25 -9.14
C ARG A 101 -0.47 9.19 -9.52
N ASP A 102 -0.75 10.19 -10.35
CA ASP A 102 0.30 11.04 -10.91
C ASP A 102 0.81 12.00 -9.83
N GLU A 103 -0.06 12.40 -8.89
CA GLU A 103 0.35 13.07 -7.65
C GLU A 103 1.35 12.23 -6.83
N LEU A 104 1.06 10.93 -6.59
CA LEU A 104 1.98 10.04 -5.89
C LEU A 104 3.34 9.91 -6.61
N ILE A 105 3.33 9.77 -7.94
CA ILE A 105 4.54 9.68 -8.76
C ILE A 105 5.35 10.96 -8.66
N ASN A 106 4.70 12.13 -8.73
CA ASN A 106 5.36 13.43 -8.64
C ASN A 106 6.03 13.63 -7.28
N ILE A 107 5.34 13.32 -6.18
CA ILE A 107 5.93 13.36 -4.82
C ILE A 107 7.15 12.44 -4.73
N GLY A 108 7.02 11.20 -5.23
CA GLY A 108 8.13 10.24 -5.24
C GLY A 108 9.34 10.74 -6.02
N ASN A 109 9.12 11.33 -7.20
CA ASN A 109 10.19 11.89 -8.03
C ASN A 109 10.89 13.08 -7.36
N GLN A 110 10.14 13.95 -6.67
CA GLN A 110 10.72 15.06 -5.91
C GLN A 110 11.67 14.55 -4.82
N ILE A 111 11.21 13.60 -4.00
CA ILE A 111 12.03 12.98 -2.94
C ILE A 111 13.26 12.30 -3.54
N LEU A 112 13.10 11.50 -4.60
CA LEU A 112 14.23 10.81 -5.22
C LEU A 112 15.26 11.77 -5.83
N ASN A 113 14.84 12.94 -6.30
CA ASN A 113 15.75 13.95 -6.82
C ASN A 113 16.49 14.67 -5.69
N GLU A 114 15.83 14.97 -4.57
CA GLU A 114 16.50 15.53 -3.37
C GLU A 114 17.62 14.60 -2.87
N TRP A 115 17.38 13.28 -2.85
CA TRP A 115 18.35 12.27 -2.41
C TRP A 115 19.53 12.07 -3.37
N LYS A 116 19.41 12.49 -4.64
CA LYS A 116 20.53 12.45 -5.60
C LYS A 116 21.46 13.65 -5.45
N ILE A 117 21.00 14.72 -4.81
CA ILE A 117 21.73 15.98 -4.66
C ILE A 117 22.41 16.05 -3.27
N ALA A 118 21.91 15.30 -2.29
CA ALA A 118 22.50 15.13 -0.96
C ALA A 118 23.63 14.10 -0.96
#